data_AF-A0A941NJ45-F1
#
_entry.id   AF-A0A941NJ45-F1
#
_cell.length_a   1.000
_cell.length_b   1.000
_cell.length_c   1.000
_cell.angle_alpha   90.00
_cell.angle_beta   90.00
_cell.angle_gamma   90.00
#
_symmetry.space_group_name_H-M   'P 1'
#
loop_
_entity.id
_entity.type
_entity.pdbx_description
1 polymer ?
#
loop_
_entity_poly.entity_id
_entity_poly.type
_entity_poly.pdbx_seq_one_letter_code
_entity_poly.pdbx_strand_id
1 'polypeptide(L)' 'MARSDYLFTSESVSEGHPDKVCDRISDEVVDLFFREGPKEGMSPWDIRAACETLATTNRV' A
#
# COMPACT_ATOMS: atom_id res chain seq x y z
N MET A 1 -3.70 38.12 -6.08
CA MET A 1 -4.94 37.40 -6.47
C MET A 1 -4.54 36.02 -6.96
N ALA A 2 -5.14 34.95 -6.43
CA ALA A 2 -4.96 33.62 -6.99
C ALA A 2 -5.46 33.62 -8.45
N ARG A 3 -4.82 32.84 -9.35
CA ARG A 3 -5.24 32.80 -10.76
C ARG A 3 -6.70 32.36 -10.86
N SER A 4 -7.47 33.05 -11.70
CA SER A 4 -8.92 32.86 -11.85
C SER A 4 -9.29 31.57 -12.57
N ASP A 5 -8.44 31.07 -13.48
CA ASP A 5 -8.65 29.82 -14.20
C ASP A 5 -7.36 28.99 -14.25
N TYR A 6 -7.48 27.68 -14.01
CA TYR A 6 -6.41 26.70 -14.19
C TYR A 6 -6.98 25.41 -14.78
N LEU A 7 -6.18 24.72 -15.59
CA LEU A 7 -6.47 23.38 -16.07
C LEU A 7 -5.74 22.37 -15.18
N PHE A 8 -6.46 21.36 -14.70
CA PHE A 8 -5.93 20.28 -13.87
C PHE A 8 -6.43 18.94 -14.39
N THR A 9 -5.55 17.94 -14.38
CA THR A 9 -5.89 16.57 -14.77
C THR A 9 -5.30 15.62 -13.74
N SER A 10 -6.05 14.58 -13.43
CA SER A 10 -5.64 13.48 -12.55
C SER A 10 -6.00 12.17 -13.23
N GLU A 11 -5.27 11.12 -12.88
CA GLU A 11 -5.59 9.74 -13.28
C GLU A 11 -5.70 8.84 -12.06
N SER A 12 -6.23 7.65 -12.30
CA SER A 12 -6.30 6.55 -11.33
C SER A 12 -6.26 5.24 -12.11
N VAL A 13 -5.93 4.16 -11.42
CA VAL A 13 -5.87 2.81 -12.00
C VAL A 13 -6.71 1.86 -11.18
N SER A 14 -7.18 0.77 -11.78
CA SER A 14 -7.97 -0.22 -11.08
C SER A 14 -7.11 -1.09 -10.17
N GLU A 15 -7.75 -1.83 -9.28
CA GLU A 15 -7.11 -2.82 -8.40
C GLU A 15 -6.37 -3.95 -9.14
N GLY A 16 -6.62 -4.11 -10.46
CA GLY A 16 -5.91 -5.08 -11.30
C GLY A 16 -4.64 -4.53 -11.95
N HIS A 17 -4.34 -3.24 -11.81
CA HIS A 17 -3.07 -2.68 -12.26
C HIS A 17 -1.93 -3.34 -11.47
N PRO A 18 -0.83 -3.79 -12.12
CA PRO A 18 0.24 -4.54 -11.45
C PRO A 18 0.78 -3.80 -10.22
N ASP A 19 0.97 -2.47 -10.30
CA ASP A 19 1.41 -1.68 -9.15
C ASP A 19 0.39 -1.70 -7.99
N LYS A 20 -0.92 -1.64 -8.28
CA LYS A 20 -1.95 -1.75 -7.23
C LYS A 20 -2.04 -3.15 -6.64
N VAL A 21 -1.72 -4.18 -7.42
CA VAL A 21 -1.59 -5.55 -6.92
C VAL A 21 -0.39 -5.64 -5.96
N CYS A 22 0.75 -5.05 -6.31
CA CYS A 22 1.92 -4.95 -5.44
C CYS A 22 1.62 -4.19 -4.14
N ASP A 23 0.94 -3.04 -4.23
CA ASP A 23 0.50 -2.26 -3.07
C ASP A 23 -0.34 -3.13 -2.14
N ARG A 24 -1.38 -3.78 -2.67
CA ARG A 24 -2.29 -4.62 -1.89
C ARG A 24 -1.58 -5.78 -1.19
N ILE A 25 -0.68 -6.46 -1.89
CA ILE A 25 0.08 -7.57 -1.29
C ILE A 25 0.96 -7.06 -0.15
N SER A 26 1.64 -5.94 -0.35
CA SER A 26 2.52 -5.33 0.65
C SER A 26 1.72 -4.88 1.88
N ASP A 27 0.57 -4.23 1.68
CA ASP A 27 -0.32 -3.79 2.76
C ASP A 27 -0.92 -4.97 3.54
N GLU A 28 -1.28 -6.08 2.88
CA GLU A 28 -1.78 -7.28 3.59
C GLU A 28 -0.73 -7.89 4.53
N VAL A 29 0.56 -7.77 4.20
CA VAL A 29 1.65 -8.17 5.11
C VAL A 29 1.73 -7.21 6.31
N VAL A 30 1.57 -5.90 6.09
CA VAL A 30 1.50 -4.91 7.18
C VAL A 30 0.30 -5.21 8.08
N ASP A 31 -0.88 -5.42 7.50
CA ASP A 31 -2.11 -5.75 8.22
C ASP A 31 -1.98 -7.04 9.03
N LEU A 32 -1.30 -8.05 8.50
CA LEU A 32 -0.99 -9.26 9.24
C LEU A 32 -0.19 -8.97 10.50
N PHE A 33 0.86 -8.14 10.43
CA PHE A 33 1.63 -7.76 11.62
C PHE A 33 0.79 -7.00 12.62
N PHE A 34 -0.04 -6.05 12.18
CA PHE A 34 -0.95 -5.32 13.07
C PHE A 34 -2.04 -6.20 13.68
N ARG A 35 -2.43 -7.29 13.01
CA ARG A 35 -3.41 -8.25 13.53
C ARG A 35 -2.82 -9.25 14.53
N GLU A 36 -1.66 -9.81 14.22
CA GLU A 36 -1.05 -10.89 15.03
C GLU A 36 -0.11 -10.36 16.11
N GLY A 37 0.63 -9.27 15.85
CA GLY A 37 1.57 -8.68 16.81
C GLY A 37 0.96 -8.42 18.20
N PRO A 38 -0.22 -7.77 18.30
CA PRO A 38 -0.88 -7.57 19.59
C PRO A 38 -1.26 -8.87 20.29
N LYS A 39 -1.61 -9.93 19.56
CA LYS A 39 -1.93 -11.25 20.13
C LYS A 39 -0.71 -11.93 20.73
N GLU A 40 0.47 -11.62 20.21
CA GLU A 40 1.77 -12.11 20.70
C GLU A 40 2.39 -11.18 21.76
N GLY A 41 1.68 -10.12 22.18
CA GLY A 41 2.13 -9.20 23.22
C GLY A 41 2.98 -8.03 22.72
N MET A 42 3.05 -7.80 21.41
CA MET A 42 3.71 -6.62 20.83
C MET A 42 2.81 -5.39 20.92
N SER A 43 3.38 -4.25 21.31
CA SER A 43 2.69 -2.96 21.20
C SER A 43 2.52 -2.57 19.72
N PRO A 44 1.36 -2.04 19.30
CA PRO A 44 1.17 -1.56 17.92
C PRO A 44 2.21 -0.52 17.47
N TRP A 45 2.76 0.26 18.41
CA TRP A 45 3.77 1.28 18.14
C TRP A 45 5.18 0.71 17.88
N ASP A 46 5.40 -0.54 18.28
CA ASP A 46 6.67 -1.24 18.09
C ASP A 46 6.68 -2.08 16.80
N ILE A 47 5.54 -2.20 16.10
CA ILE A 47 5.43 -2.90 14.82
C ILE A 47 6.17 -2.11 13.75
N ARG A 48 7.13 -2.77 13.08
CA ARG A 48 7.91 -2.20 11.98
C ARG A 48 7.83 -3.13 10.78
N ALA A 49 7.28 -2.62 9.67
CA ALA A 49 7.17 -3.34 8.41
C ALA A 49 7.59 -2.42 7.26
N ALA A 50 8.39 -2.96 6.34
CA ALA A 50 8.84 -2.32 5.12
C ALA A 50 8.84 -3.39 4.01
N CYS A 51 7.65 -3.93 3.74
CA CYS A 51 7.45 -4.98 2.75
C CYS A 51 7.30 -4.33 1.37
N GLU A 52 8.11 -4.78 0.42
CA GLU A 52 8.07 -4.33 -0.97
C GLU A 52 7.73 -5.54 -1.86
N THR A 53 6.78 -5.35 -2.77
CA THR A 53 6.34 -6.42 -3.69
C THR A 53 6.66 -6.06 -5.13
N LEU A 54 7.26 -6.99 -5.87
CA LEU A 54 7.47 -6.88 -7.32
C LEU A 54 6.64 -7.93 -8.03
N ALA A 55 5.75 -7.52 -8.94
CA ALA A 55 5.00 -8.45 -9.77
C ALA A 55 5.47 -8.38 -11.22
N THR A 56 5.66 -9.55 -11.83
CA THR A 56 5.93 -9.69 -13.26
C THR A 56 5.26 -10.96 -13.79
N THR A 57 5.50 -11.32 -15.05
CA THR A 57 4.84 -12.45 -15.70
C THR A 57 4.95 -13.73 -14.85
N ASN A 58 3.81 -14.18 -14.32
CA ASN A 58 3.66 -15.36 -13.47
C ASN A 58 4.57 -15.40 -12.23
N ARG A 59 4.90 -14.23 -11.68
CA ARG A 59 5.73 -14.15 -10.48
C ARG A 59 5.36 -12.94 -9.63
N VAL A 60 5.29 -13.21 -8.33
CA VAL A 60 5.40 -12.23 -7.25
C VAL A 60 6.70 -12.54 -6.51
#